data_AF-A0A3B0LWX6-F1
#
_entry.id   AF-A0A3B0LWX6-F1
#
_cell.length_a   1.000
_cell.length_b   1.000
_cell.length_c   1.000
_cell.angle_alpha   90.00
_cell.angle_beta   90.00
_cell.angle_gamma   90.00
#
_symmetry.space_group_name_H-M   'P 1'
#
loop_
_entity.id
_entity.type
_entity.pdbx_description
1 polymer ?
#
loop_
_entity_poly.entity_id
_entity_poly.type
_entity_poly.pdbx_seq_one_letter_code
_entity_poly.pdbx_strand_id
1 'polypeptide(L)'
;MKRAPKAPDYLDDIAVTEWKSKAKFMAERGDVNPTDWSSLELYCVNYSIYRKAVSDVAKRGFSVEGSQGAESRNPVEIQEEDELDRLASIR
;
A
#
# COMPACT_ATOMS: atom_id res chain seq x y z
N MET A 1 -32.74 5.71 5.98
CA MET A 1 -31.34 5.24 5.95
C MET A 1 -30.42 6.44 5.83
N LYS A 2 -29.43 6.60 6.72
CA LYS A 2 -28.40 7.62 6.56
C LYS A 2 -27.49 7.20 5.42
N ARG A 3 -27.43 8.00 4.35
CA ARG A 3 -26.60 7.72 3.18
C ARG A 3 -25.14 7.94 3.53
N ALA A 4 -24.26 7.07 3.02
CA ALA A 4 -22.82 7.27 3.13
C ALA A 4 -22.40 8.64 2.52
N PRO A 5 -21.49 9.38 3.17
CA PRO A 5 -20.93 10.60 2.61
C PRO A 5 -20.12 10.33 1.33
N LYS A 6 -19.95 11.39 0.51
CA LYS A 6 -19.06 11.35 -0.64
C LYS A 6 -17.62 11.13 -0.14
N ALA A 7 -16.84 10.37 -0.89
CA ALA A 7 -15.40 10.23 -0.63
C ALA A 7 -14.73 11.61 -0.63
N PRO A 8 -13.78 11.88 0.29
CA PRO A 8 -12.95 13.08 0.25
C PRO A 8 -12.21 13.20 -1.08
N ASP A 9 -12.12 14.41 -1.64
CA ASP A 9 -11.61 14.64 -2.98
C ASP A 9 -10.08 14.40 -3.11
N TYR A 10 -9.36 14.34 -1.99
CA TYR A 10 -7.92 14.07 -1.96
C TYR A 10 -7.57 12.58 -1.94
N LEU A 11 -8.56 11.69 -1.81
CA LEU A 11 -8.32 10.24 -1.85
C LEU A 11 -7.93 9.82 -3.27
N ASP A 12 -6.91 8.97 -3.36
CA ASP A 12 -6.54 8.35 -4.64
C ASP A 12 -7.50 7.21 -5.03
N ASP A 13 -7.33 6.67 -6.23
CA ASP A 13 -8.23 5.65 -6.79
C ASP A 13 -8.36 4.39 -5.91
N ILE A 14 -7.29 3.97 -5.25
CA ILE A 14 -7.31 2.80 -4.36
C ILE A 14 -8.16 3.12 -3.13
N ALA A 15 -7.89 4.27 -2.50
CA ALA A 15 -8.62 4.73 -1.33
C ALA A 15 -10.10 5.01 -1.64
N VAL A 16 -10.42 5.60 -2.80
CA VAL A 16 -11.81 5.85 -3.25
C VAL A 16 -12.56 4.54 -3.46
N THR A 17 -11.90 3.51 -4.01
CA THR A 17 -12.49 2.19 -4.21
C THR A 17 -12.86 1.55 -2.89
N GLU A 18 -11.95 1.56 -1.92
CA GLU A 18 -12.22 1.06 -0.56
C GLU A 18 -13.32 1.87 0.13
N TRP A 19 -13.28 3.21 0.05
CA TRP A 19 -14.30 4.07 0.63
C TRP A 19 -15.69 3.67 0.15
N LYS A 20 -15.88 3.56 -1.18
CA LYS A 20 -17.18 3.20 -1.77
C LYS A 20 -17.67 1.83 -1.28
N SER A 21 -16.77 0.85 -1.15
CA SER A 21 -17.13 -0.49 -0.69
C SER A 21 -17.51 -0.50 0.79
N LYS A 22 -16.68 0.08 1.66
CA LYS A 22 -16.87 0.01 3.12
C LYS A 22 -17.94 0.97 3.61
N ALA A 23 -18.00 2.18 3.04
CA ALA A 23 -19.00 3.17 3.44
C ALA A 23 -20.43 2.70 3.13
N LYS A 24 -20.62 2.01 2.00
CA LYS A 24 -21.91 1.36 1.67
C LYS A 24 -22.30 0.35 2.74
N PHE A 25 -21.40 -0.58 3.07
CA PHE A 25 -21.64 -1.61 4.08
C PHE A 25 -21.93 -1.03 5.47
N MET A 26 -21.18 -0.01 5.89
CA MET A 26 -21.40 0.67 7.17
C MET A 26 -22.78 1.36 7.19
N ALA A 27 -23.12 2.12 6.14
CA ALA A 27 -24.42 2.79 6.03
C ALA A 27 -25.61 1.81 6.07
N GLU A 28 -25.46 0.63 5.46
CA GLU A 28 -26.48 -0.44 5.48
C GLU A 28 -26.71 -1.04 6.87
N ARG A 29 -25.67 -1.10 7.72
CA ARG A 29 -25.77 -1.59 9.11
C ARG A 29 -26.52 -0.65 10.05
N GLY A 30 -26.68 0.63 9.69
CA GLY A 30 -27.49 1.59 10.44
C GLY A 30 -26.86 2.16 11.73
N ASP A 31 -25.89 1.49 12.32
CA ASP A 31 -25.24 1.87 13.58
C ASP A 31 -23.96 2.70 13.38
N VAL A 32 -24.01 3.74 12.55
CA VAL A 32 -22.84 4.56 12.19
C VAL A 32 -22.90 5.94 12.85
N ASN A 33 -21.86 6.27 13.63
CA ASN A 33 -21.61 7.56 14.26
C ASN A 33 -20.71 8.43 13.35
N PRO A 34 -20.72 9.78 13.47
CA PRO A 34 -19.86 10.64 12.65
C PRO A 34 -18.36 10.31 12.74
N THR A 35 -17.88 9.84 13.90
CA THR A 35 -16.49 9.40 14.10
C THR A 35 -16.10 8.20 13.24
N ASP A 36 -17.06 7.36 12.87
CA ASP A 36 -16.80 6.17 12.07
C ASP A 36 -16.38 6.54 10.64
N TRP A 37 -16.86 7.67 10.13
CA TRP A 37 -16.45 8.18 8.82
C TRP A 37 -14.99 8.65 8.83
N SER A 38 -14.55 9.33 9.89
CA SER A 38 -13.13 9.71 10.03
C SER A 38 -12.21 8.49 10.20
N SER A 39 -12.68 7.45 10.90
CA SER A 39 -11.93 6.21 11.00
C SER A 39 -11.84 5.48 9.66
N LEU A 40 -12.93 5.49 8.88
CA LEU A 40 -12.92 4.94 7.52
C LEU A 40 -11.98 5.73 6.60
N GLU A 41 -11.98 7.06 6.70
CA GLU A 41 -11.08 7.94 5.95
C GLU A 41 -9.61 7.57 6.17
N LEU A 42 -9.20 7.47 7.44
CA LEU A 42 -7.86 7.07 7.84
C LEU A 42 -7.52 5.65 7.34
N TYR A 43 -8.47 4.71 7.45
CA TYR A 43 -8.30 3.35 6.93
C TYR A 43 -8.04 3.34 5.43
N CYS A 44 -8.83 4.08 4.64
CA CYS A 44 -8.70 4.12 3.18
C CYS A 44 -7.35 4.69 2.75
N VAL A 45 -6.88 5.77 3.40
CA VAL A 45 -5.54 6.34 3.15
C VAL A 45 -4.44 5.32 3.45
N ASN A 46 -4.50 4.70 4.64
CA ASN A 46 -3.49 3.72 5.05
C ASN A 46 -3.48 2.47 4.17
N TYR A 47 -4.66 2.02 3.72
CA TYR A 47 -4.76 0.88 2.81
C TYR A 47 -4.12 1.18 1.45
N SER A 48 -4.33 2.38 0.90
CA SER A 48 -3.67 2.78 -0.34
C SER A 48 -2.15 2.82 -0.19
N ILE A 49 -1.64 3.41 0.89
CA ILE A 49 -0.20 3.44 1.19
C ILE A 49 0.36 2.02 1.26
N TYR A 50 -0.32 1.13 1.99
CA TYR A 50 0.07 -0.27 2.09
C TYR A 50 0.13 -0.96 0.72
N ARG A 51 -0.91 -0.82 -0.11
CA ARG A 51 -0.96 -1.44 -1.45
C ARG A 51 0.14 -0.92 -2.36
N LYS A 52 0.43 0.38 -2.31
CA LYS A 52 1.53 1.00 -3.05
C LYS A 52 2.89 0.48 -2.56
N ALA A 53 3.11 0.43 -1.26
CA ALA A 53 4.34 -0.11 -0.67
C ALA A 53 4.57 -1.58 -1.05
N VAL A 54 3.54 -2.43 -0.94
CA VAL A 54 3.63 -3.83 -1.38
C VAL A 54 3.94 -3.95 -2.87
N SER A 55 3.30 -3.12 -3.72
CA SER A 55 3.61 -3.09 -5.14
C SER A 55 5.03 -2.59 -5.43
N ASP A 56 5.57 -1.69 -4.63
CA ASP A 56 6.90 -1.13 -4.80
C ASP A 56 7.97 -2.17 -4.45
N VAL A 57 7.81 -2.83 -3.30
CA VAL A 57 8.65 -3.96 -2.87
C VAL A 57 8.61 -5.10 -3.89
N ALA A 58 7.45 -5.41 -4.47
CA ALA A 58 7.35 -6.44 -5.50
C ALA A 58 8.07 -6.07 -6.82
N LYS A 59 8.27 -4.77 -7.10
CA LYS A 59 8.92 -4.29 -8.34
C LYS A 59 10.42 -4.08 -8.16
N ARG A 60 10.85 -3.57 -7.01
CA ARG A 60 12.24 -3.15 -6.75
C ARG A 60 12.97 -4.02 -5.73
N GLY A 61 12.26 -4.94 -5.06
CA GLY A 61 12.77 -5.62 -3.89
C GLY A 61 12.86 -4.69 -2.68
N PHE A 62 13.64 -5.08 -1.67
CA PHE A 62 13.92 -4.23 -0.50
C PHE A 62 15.08 -3.26 -0.80
N SER A 63 14.86 -2.34 -1.73
CA SER A 63 15.84 -1.31 -2.09
C SER A 63 15.50 0.06 -1.49
N VAL A 64 16.50 0.78 -0.98
CA VAL A 64 16.39 2.19 -0.58
C VAL A 64 17.19 3.04 -1.57
N GLU A 65 16.57 4.08 -2.12
CA GLU A 65 17.30 5.05 -2.95
C GLU A 65 18.26 5.86 -2.07
N GLY A 66 19.57 5.72 -2.30
CA GLY A 66 20.60 6.46 -1.61
C GLY A 66 20.63 7.94 -2.01
N SER A 67 21.26 8.79 -1.20
CA SER A 67 21.33 10.24 -1.40
C SER A 67 22.00 10.70 -2.71
N GLN A 68 22.66 9.78 -3.44
CA GLN A 68 23.27 10.02 -4.75
C GLN A 68 22.52 9.35 -5.91
N GLY A 69 21.30 8.85 -5.69
CA GLY A 69 20.49 8.15 -6.71
C GLY A 69 20.90 6.70 -6.95
N ALA A 70 21.83 6.15 -6.15
CA ALA A 70 22.18 4.73 -6.20
C ALA A 70 21.18 3.92 -5.37
N GLU A 71 20.59 2.87 -5.95
CA GLU A 71 19.81 1.88 -5.18
C GLU A 71 20.73 1.16 -4.20
N SER A 72 20.39 1.23 -2.91
CA SER A 72 21.02 0.46 -1.84
C SER A 72 20.13 -0.74 -1.52
N ARG A 73 20.67 -1.95 -1.65
CA ARG A 73 20.02 -3.19 -1.23
C ARG A 73 20.75 -3.79 -0.03
N ASN A 74 20.11 -4.73 0.66
CA ASN A 74 20.74 -5.41 1.78
C ASN A 74 22.03 -6.12 1.32
N PRO A 75 23.21 -5.84 1.92
CA PRO A 75 24.47 -6.45 1.49
C PRO A 75 24.45 -7.99 1.47
N VAL A 76 23.67 -8.62 2.35
CA VAL A 76 23.53 -10.08 2.41
C VAL A 76 22.80 -10.61 1.18
N GLU A 77 21.73 -9.93 0.75
CA GLU A 77 20.93 -10.32 -0.43
C GLU A 77 21.76 -10.22 -1.72
N ILE A 78 22.59 -9.18 -1.82
CA ILE A 78 23.53 -9.01 -2.95
C ILE A 78 24.56 -10.15 -2.98
N GLN A 79 25.11 -10.53 -1.83
CA GLN A 79 26.10 -11.60 -1.74
C GLN A 79 25.53 -12.97 -2.16
N GLU A 80 24.30 -13.27 -1.75
CA GLU A 80 23.62 -14.51 -2.11
C GLU A 80 23.32 -14.56 -3.62
N GLU A 81 22.86 -13.46 -4.23
CA GLU A 81 22.60 -13.35 -5.67
C GLU A 81 23.90 -13.53 -6.49
N ASP A 82 24.97 -12.82 -6.12
CA ASP A 82 26.30 -12.94 -6.74
C ASP A 82 26.85 -14.38 -6.66
N GLU A 83 26.64 -15.07 -5.54
CA GLU A 83 27.08 -16.46 -5.35
C GLU A 83 26.29 -17.42 -6.24
N LEU A 84 24.97 -17.25 -6.33
CA LEU A 84 24.11 -18.03 -7.22
C LEU A 84 24.50 -17.85 -8.70
N ASP A 85 24.77 -16.63 -9.14
CA ASP A 85 25.22 -16.34 -10.51
C ASP A 85 26.58 -16.98 -10.82
N ARG A 86 27.51 -16.94 -9.86
CA ARG A 86 28.81 -17.65 -10.00
C ARG A 86 28.61 -19.15 -10.15
N LEU A 87 27.75 -19.75 -9.34
CA LEU A 87 27.45 -21.19 -9.40
C LEU A 87 26.77 -21.57 -10.72
N ALA A 88 25.89 -20.72 -11.25
CA ALA A 88 25.23 -20.92 -12.53
C ALA A 88 26.21 -20.85 -13.71
N SER A 89 27.24 -20.00 -13.64
CA SER A 89 28.26 -19.81 -14.67
C SER A 89 29.28 -20.98 -14.77
N ILE A 90 29.35 -21.83 -13.73
CA ILE A 90 30.26 -22.99 -13.67
C ILE A 90 29.57 -24.28 -14.20
N ARG A 91 28.27 -24.24 -14.48
CA ARG A 91 27.49 -25.35 -15.06
C ARG A 91 27.42 -25.28 -16.58
#